data_AF-A0A3D2CFX9-F1
#
_entry.id   AF-A0A3D2CFX9-F1
#
_cell.length_a   1.000
_cell.length_b   1.000
_cell.length_c   1.000
_cell.angle_alpha   90.00
_cell.angle_beta   90.00
_cell.angle_gamma   90.00
#
_symmetry.space_group_name_H-M   'P 1'
#
loop_
_entity.id
_entity.type
_entity.pdbx_description
1 polymer ?
#
loop_
_entity_poly.entity_id
_entity_poly.type
_entity_poly.pdbx_seq_one_letter_code
_entity_poly.pdbx_strand_id
1 'polypeptide(L)'
;MIRTVLTLALACLTTGCSRKADVWLIEADTTQGDGYSCVTEYNTNFSGPVLGSGERSSGSLTEVNEYLGPKALFYAKIVGLSTGQASLNSGGLLLPGEKDNGSWVFSWTAESTETTDVTHEADYEFQSIARSTATTTFELEFSGDTAEGSVTIERGLSTDQSESDTWGEEVSRDVGNAGRITWETRDGLESNDRDSSECRGDDCEKFVATVCGGTVPVMASRTDLSRDEDFSSLVTLVQYGVLRTSEESSTGSNDDTGY
;
A
#
# COMPACT_ATOMS: atom_id res chain seq x y z
N MET A 1 64.47 46.17 -15.75
CA MET A 1 63.10 46.26 -15.21
C MET A 1 62.32 45.05 -15.71
N ILE A 2 61.52 44.48 -14.81
CA ILE A 2 60.96 43.13 -14.84
C ILE A 2 59.73 43.04 -15.77
N ARG A 3 59.62 41.88 -16.43
CA ARG A 3 58.54 41.37 -17.28
C ARG A 3 57.16 41.45 -16.60
N THR A 4 56.11 41.73 -17.37
CA THR A 4 54.80 41.08 -17.15
C THR A 4 54.07 40.93 -18.48
N VAL A 5 54.27 39.78 -19.12
CA VAL A 5 53.40 39.29 -20.21
C VAL A 5 52.24 38.61 -19.52
N LEU A 6 51.06 39.24 -19.58
CA LEU A 6 49.81 38.70 -19.04
C LEU A 6 49.26 37.69 -20.05
N THR A 7 49.62 36.41 -19.89
CA THR A 7 49.05 35.31 -20.68
C THR A 7 47.65 35.02 -20.14
N LEU A 8 46.64 35.46 -20.88
CA LEU A 8 45.23 35.15 -20.63
C LEU A 8 45.01 33.66 -20.97
N ALA A 9 45.09 32.79 -19.97
CA ALA A 9 44.74 31.38 -20.12
C ALA A 9 43.21 31.26 -20.18
N LEU A 10 42.69 31.21 -21.40
CA LEU A 10 41.31 30.89 -21.71
C LEU A 10 41.10 29.39 -21.44
N ALA A 11 40.78 29.04 -20.20
CA ALA A 11 40.30 27.72 -19.81
C ALA A 11 38.86 27.53 -20.33
N CYS A 12 38.76 27.29 -21.63
CA CYS A 12 37.50 26.95 -22.27
C CYS A 12 37.28 25.43 -22.17
N LEU A 13 36.09 25.08 -21.67
CA LEU A 13 35.33 23.88 -21.99
C LEU A 13 35.84 22.56 -21.37
N THR A 14 35.69 22.44 -20.05
CA THR A 14 35.15 21.18 -19.52
C THR A 14 33.68 21.14 -19.93
N THR A 15 33.40 20.71 -21.16
CA THR A 15 32.10 20.18 -21.53
C THR A 15 31.78 19.12 -20.49
N GLY A 16 30.87 19.44 -19.58
CA GLY A 16 30.35 18.48 -18.62
C GLY A 16 29.85 17.30 -19.41
N CYS A 17 30.58 16.19 -19.37
CA CYS A 17 30.03 14.89 -19.68
C CYS A 17 28.84 14.74 -18.73
N SER A 18 27.64 15.07 -19.20
CA SER A 18 26.42 14.62 -18.55
C SER A 18 26.59 13.11 -18.48
N ARG A 19 26.89 12.58 -17.29
CA ARG A 19 26.92 11.14 -17.08
C ARG A 19 25.62 10.62 -17.68
N LYS A 20 25.72 9.69 -18.64
CA LYS A 20 24.54 9.03 -19.21
C LYS A 20 23.61 8.69 -18.04
N ALA A 21 22.33 9.05 -18.17
CA ALA A 21 21.35 8.82 -17.13
C ALA A 21 21.50 7.38 -16.58
N ASP A 22 21.62 7.23 -15.26
CA ASP A 22 21.73 5.95 -14.57
C ASP A 22 20.34 5.28 -14.57
N VAL A 23 19.93 4.78 -15.73
CA VAL A 23 18.67 4.07 -15.93
C VAL A 23 18.92 2.58 -15.82
N TRP A 24 18.13 1.92 -14.98
CA TRP A 24 18.23 0.51 -14.66
C TRP A 24 16.95 -0.19 -15.08
N LEU A 25 17.08 -1.34 -15.75
CA LEU A 25 16.00 -2.31 -15.89
C LEU A 25 16.05 -3.22 -14.67
N ILE A 26 14.99 -3.23 -13.88
CA ILE A 26 14.85 -4.09 -12.70
C ILE A 26 13.85 -5.20 -13.03
N GLU A 27 14.28 -6.42 -12.75
CA GLU A 27 13.52 -7.65 -12.87
C GLU A 27 13.25 -8.20 -11.48
N ALA A 28 11.97 -8.38 -11.12
CA ALA A 28 11.58 -9.03 -9.87
C ALA A 28 11.04 -10.43 -10.17
N ASP A 29 11.62 -11.46 -9.54
CA ASP A 29 11.25 -12.85 -9.82
C ASP A 29 10.08 -13.32 -8.95
N THR A 30 8.87 -13.35 -9.51
CA THR A 30 7.67 -13.98 -8.89
C THR A 30 7.39 -15.40 -9.38
N THR A 31 8.27 -15.98 -10.19
CA THR A 31 7.98 -17.30 -10.78
C THR A 31 7.98 -18.43 -9.76
N GLN A 32 8.58 -18.20 -8.59
CA GLN A 32 8.61 -19.14 -7.46
C GLN A 32 7.65 -18.75 -6.32
N GLY A 33 6.84 -17.71 -6.51
CA GLY A 33 6.02 -17.13 -5.47
C GLY A 33 6.70 -15.93 -4.83
N ASP A 34 5.90 -14.96 -4.41
CA ASP A 34 6.33 -13.79 -3.65
C ASP A 34 6.36 -14.01 -2.13
N GLY A 35 5.94 -15.19 -1.68
CA GLY A 35 5.77 -15.49 -0.26
C GLY A 35 4.75 -14.57 0.40
N TYR A 36 3.76 -14.07 -0.37
CA TYR A 36 2.81 -13.06 0.09
C TYR A 36 1.81 -13.63 1.11
N SER A 37 2.10 -13.39 2.39
CA SER A 37 1.25 -13.84 3.49
C SER A 37 0.38 -12.69 4.01
N CYS A 38 -0.85 -13.00 4.41
CA CYS A 38 -1.77 -12.07 5.05
C CYS A 38 -2.15 -12.57 6.44
N VAL A 39 -2.06 -11.69 7.44
CA VAL A 39 -2.58 -11.93 8.78
C VAL A 39 -3.74 -10.97 8.99
N THR A 40 -4.92 -11.52 9.30
CA THR A 40 -6.10 -10.75 9.65
C THR A 40 -6.42 -10.93 11.13
N GLU A 41 -6.53 -9.83 11.85
CA GLU A 41 -7.01 -9.75 13.22
C GLU A 41 -8.43 -9.20 13.24
N TYR A 42 -9.27 -9.81 14.07
CA TYR A 42 -10.67 -9.44 14.22
C TYR A 42 -11.07 -9.38 15.70
N ASN A 43 -11.71 -8.29 16.10
CA ASN A 43 -12.20 -8.09 17.46
C ASN A 43 -13.54 -7.36 17.47
N THR A 44 -14.51 -7.86 18.25
CA THR A 44 -15.81 -7.22 18.47
C THR A 44 -16.26 -7.37 19.92
N ASN A 45 -17.10 -6.44 20.37
CA ASN A 45 -17.74 -6.53 21.68
C ASN A 45 -19.17 -7.12 21.65
N PHE A 46 -19.69 -7.50 20.47
CA PHE A 46 -20.98 -8.16 20.27
C PHE A 46 -20.87 -9.60 19.78
N SER A 47 -21.94 -10.37 19.98
CA SER A 47 -22.04 -11.75 19.50
C SER A 47 -22.58 -11.81 18.08
N GLY A 48 -21.93 -12.53 17.16
CA GLY A 48 -22.40 -12.60 15.77
C GLY A 48 -21.35 -12.91 14.71
N PRO A 49 -20.13 -12.34 14.75
CA PRO A 49 -19.20 -12.53 13.66
C PRO A 49 -18.65 -13.96 13.69
N VAL A 50 -18.97 -14.72 12.65
CA VAL A 50 -18.39 -16.03 12.38
C VAL A 50 -17.37 -15.81 11.28
N LEU A 51 -16.08 -15.80 11.64
CA LEU A 51 -15.04 -16.00 10.64
C LEU A 51 -15.31 -17.39 10.01
N GLY A 52 -15.17 -17.51 8.69
CA GLY A 52 -15.67 -18.61 7.85
C GLY A 52 -15.32 -20.06 8.24
N SER A 53 -14.64 -20.30 9.37
CA SER A 53 -14.37 -21.61 9.98
C SER A 53 -15.43 -22.08 10.99
N GLY A 54 -16.48 -21.31 11.29
CA GLY A 54 -17.59 -21.78 12.14
C GLY A 54 -17.34 -21.72 13.65
N GLU A 55 -16.25 -21.10 14.10
CA GLU A 55 -16.05 -20.74 15.50
C GLU A 55 -16.42 -19.27 15.74
N ARG A 56 -17.23 -19.02 16.77
CA ARG A 56 -17.41 -17.68 17.34
C ARG A 56 -16.13 -17.31 18.07
N SER A 57 -15.31 -16.39 17.55
CA SER A 57 -14.24 -15.82 18.37
C SER A 57 -13.63 -14.54 17.80
N SER A 58 -13.31 -13.63 18.72
CA SER A 58 -12.15 -12.75 18.64
C SER A 58 -10.90 -13.59 18.43
N GLY A 59 -10.09 -13.31 17.40
CA GLY A 59 -8.92 -14.11 17.08
C GLY A 59 -8.17 -13.59 15.85
N SER A 60 -6.98 -14.16 15.62
CA SER A 60 -6.20 -13.93 14.41
C SER A 60 -6.36 -15.10 13.45
N LEU A 61 -6.66 -14.78 12.19
CA LEU A 61 -6.62 -15.69 11.06
C LEU A 61 -5.35 -15.40 10.26
N THR A 62 -4.55 -16.43 9.99
CA THR A 62 -3.40 -16.30 9.09
C THR A 62 -3.71 -17.04 7.81
N GLU A 63 -3.73 -16.31 6.70
CA GLU A 63 -3.86 -16.86 5.36
C GLU A 63 -2.53 -16.69 4.63
N VAL A 64 -1.96 -17.80 4.18
CA VAL A 64 -0.75 -17.78 3.37
C VAL A 64 -1.17 -18.05 1.93
N ASN A 65 -0.95 -17.07 1.07
CA ASN A 65 -1.17 -17.20 -0.35
C ASN A 65 0.20 -17.21 -1.05
N GLU A 66 0.34 -18.00 -2.11
CA GLU A 66 1.51 -17.95 -2.97
C GLU A 66 1.05 -17.48 -4.34
N TYR A 67 1.48 -16.28 -4.75
CA TYR A 67 1.19 -15.79 -6.09
C TYR A 67 2.32 -16.14 -7.04
N LEU A 68 2.06 -17.09 -7.93
CA LEU A 68 2.97 -17.42 -9.03
C LEU A 68 2.62 -16.54 -10.23
N GLY A 69 3.55 -15.67 -10.61
CA GLY A 69 3.39 -14.73 -11.71
C GLY A 69 4.54 -14.77 -12.72
N PRO A 70 4.37 -14.16 -13.91
CA PRO A 70 5.51 -13.82 -14.73
C PRO A 70 6.38 -12.79 -14.00
N LYS A 71 7.69 -12.78 -14.28
CA LYS A 71 8.60 -11.79 -13.71
C LYS A 71 8.10 -10.35 -13.94
N ALA A 72 8.15 -9.51 -12.91
CA ALA A 72 7.99 -8.07 -13.10
C ALA A 72 9.19 -7.53 -13.83
N LEU A 73 8.94 -6.60 -14.74
CA LEU A 73 9.97 -5.77 -15.36
C LEU A 73 9.54 -4.32 -15.26
N PHE A 74 10.43 -3.47 -14.76
CA PHE A 74 10.22 -2.03 -14.72
C PHE A 74 11.54 -1.30 -14.83
N TYR A 75 11.49 -0.04 -15.26
CA TYR A 75 12.66 0.81 -15.34
C TYR A 75 12.70 1.77 -14.17
N ALA A 76 13.89 2.02 -13.64
CA ALA A 76 14.13 2.99 -12.60
C ALA A 76 15.34 3.86 -12.90
N LYS A 77 15.26 5.15 -12.55
CA LYS A 77 16.38 6.07 -12.56
C LYS A 77 16.90 6.24 -11.15
N ILE A 78 18.17 5.89 -10.93
CA ILE A 78 18.81 6.03 -9.62
C ILE A 78 19.72 7.25 -9.65
N VAL A 79 19.46 8.22 -8.79
CA VAL A 79 20.20 9.49 -8.73
C VAL A 79 20.84 9.62 -7.36
N GLY A 80 22.17 9.68 -7.33
CA GLY A 80 22.92 10.02 -6.11
C GLY A 80 22.66 11.48 -5.71
N LEU A 81 22.29 11.70 -4.45
CA LEU A 81 21.98 13.03 -3.91
C LEU A 81 23.16 13.59 -3.10
N SER A 82 23.73 12.76 -2.23
CA SER A 82 24.87 13.10 -1.38
C SER A 82 25.65 11.82 -1.02
N THR A 83 26.70 11.94 -0.22
CA THR A 83 27.44 10.76 0.28
C THR A 83 26.51 9.88 1.12
N GLY A 84 26.18 8.70 0.62
CA GLY A 84 25.31 7.74 1.31
C GLY A 84 23.81 7.98 1.12
N GLN A 85 23.41 8.94 0.27
CA GLN A 85 22.00 9.20 -0.07
C GLN A 85 21.77 9.16 -1.57
N ALA A 86 20.66 8.55 -1.98
CA ALA A 86 20.22 8.45 -3.36
C ALA A 86 18.69 8.55 -3.44
N SER A 87 18.17 8.58 -4.66
CA SER A 87 16.75 8.41 -4.95
C SER A 87 16.58 7.39 -6.06
N LEU A 88 15.60 6.50 -5.93
CA LEU A 88 15.14 5.61 -6.99
C LEU A 88 13.81 6.14 -7.50
N ASN A 89 13.74 6.42 -8.79
CA ASN A 89 12.58 7.02 -9.44
C ASN A 89 12.02 6.04 -10.48
N SER A 90 10.79 5.60 -10.31
CA SER A 90 10.12 4.66 -11.22
C SER A 90 8.69 5.13 -11.48
N GLY A 91 8.40 5.57 -12.70
CA GLY A 91 7.13 6.21 -13.06
C GLY A 91 6.78 7.37 -12.12
N GLY A 92 5.69 7.25 -11.36
CA GLY A 92 5.26 8.24 -10.35
C GLY A 92 5.83 8.02 -8.94
N LEU A 93 6.62 6.97 -8.72
CA LEU A 93 7.18 6.64 -7.41
C LEU A 93 8.58 7.24 -7.26
N LEU A 94 8.80 7.92 -6.13
CA LEU A 94 10.10 8.43 -5.70
C LEU A 94 10.44 7.80 -4.36
N LEU A 95 11.43 6.92 -4.36
CA LEU A 95 11.87 6.17 -3.19
C LEU A 95 13.20 6.78 -2.69
N PRO A 96 13.24 7.41 -1.50
CA PRO A 96 14.49 7.86 -0.89
C PRO A 96 15.36 6.65 -0.57
N GLY A 97 16.66 6.78 -0.82
CA GLY A 97 17.64 5.72 -0.65
C GLY A 97 18.76 6.10 0.29
N GLU A 98 19.14 5.17 1.16
CA GLU A 98 20.29 5.29 2.04
C GLU A 98 21.23 4.10 1.83
N LYS A 99 22.52 4.32 2.07
CA LYS A 99 23.51 3.24 1.99
C LYS A 99 23.64 2.57 3.35
N ASP A 100 23.35 1.28 3.42
CA ASP A 100 23.47 0.46 4.63
C ASP A 100 24.36 -0.77 4.36
N ASN A 101 25.39 -0.97 5.17
CA ASN A 101 26.31 -2.12 5.14
C ASN A 101 26.91 -2.54 3.77
N GLY A 102 26.91 -1.64 2.78
CA GLY A 102 27.42 -1.93 1.42
C GLY A 102 26.32 -1.97 0.37
N SER A 103 25.08 -2.18 0.79
CA SER A 103 23.85 -2.18 0.00
C SER A 103 23.20 -0.80 -0.02
N TRP A 104 22.38 -0.54 -1.03
CA TRP A 104 21.47 0.61 -1.05
C TRP A 104 20.07 0.14 -0.70
N VAL A 105 19.45 0.80 0.27
CA VAL A 105 18.08 0.56 0.69
C VAL A 105 17.23 1.74 0.27
N PHE A 106 16.28 1.53 -0.64
CA PHE A 106 15.29 2.52 -1.08
C PHE A 106 13.93 2.17 -0.51
N SER A 107 13.34 3.02 0.32
CA SER A 107 12.08 2.70 0.99
C SER A 107 11.12 3.89 1.04
N TRP A 108 9.84 3.61 0.88
CA TRP A 108 8.78 4.59 1.05
C TRP A 108 7.55 3.92 1.67
N THR A 109 6.94 4.62 2.62
CA THR A 109 5.66 4.23 3.21
C THR A 109 4.62 5.29 2.86
N ALA A 110 3.56 4.86 2.18
CA ALA A 110 2.35 5.64 2.00
C ALA A 110 1.36 5.30 3.11
N GLU A 111 0.74 6.31 3.70
CA GLU A 111 -0.28 6.14 4.74
C GLU A 111 -1.51 6.97 4.37
N SER A 112 -2.70 6.43 4.65
CA SER A 112 -3.95 7.17 4.57
C SER A 112 -4.81 6.87 5.78
N THR A 113 -5.62 7.84 6.17
CA THR A 113 -6.67 7.67 7.16
C THR A 113 -7.92 8.33 6.63
N GLU A 114 -9.02 7.60 6.65
CA GLU A 114 -10.35 8.07 6.31
C GLU A 114 -11.23 7.91 7.54
N THR A 115 -11.97 8.96 7.87
CA THR A 115 -12.91 8.97 8.99
C THR A 115 -14.28 9.31 8.45
N THR A 116 -15.25 8.47 8.79
CA THR A 116 -16.66 8.65 8.51
C THR A 116 -17.38 8.78 9.84
N ASP A 117 -18.02 9.92 10.06
CA ASP A 117 -18.85 10.15 11.23
C ASP A 117 -20.30 10.36 10.77
N VAL A 118 -21.24 9.70 11.44
CA VAL A 118 -22.67 9.90 11.24
C VAL A 118 -23.32 10.13 12.59
N THR A 119 -24.04 11.23 12.72
CA THR A 119 -24.78 11.57 13.95
C THR A 119 -26.23 11.87 13.64
N HIS A 120 -27.11 11.59 14.59
CA HIS A 120 -28.55 11.88 14.50
C HIS A 120 -29.04 12.59 15.75
N GLU A 121 -30.09 13.41 15.63
CA GLU A 121 -30.68 14.15 16.75
C GLU A 121 -31.36 13.28 17.82
N ALA A 122 -31.55 11.99 17.52
CA ALA A 122 -32.10 10.99 18.44
C ALA A 122 -31.00 10.24 19.20
N ASP A 123 -29.93 10.96 19.56
CA ASP A 123 -28.78 10.44 20.33
C ASP A 123 -28.11 9.20 19.70
N TYR A 124 -28.03 9.16 18.36
CA TYR A 124 -27.30 8.11 17.63
C TYR A 124 -25.98 8.63 17.08
N GLU A 125 -24.93 7.85 17.27
CA GLU A 125 -23.59 8.13 16.78
C GLU A 125 -23.00 6.87 16.13
N PHE A 126 -22.39 7.06 14.98
CA PHE A 126 -21.55 6.09 14.30
C PHE A 126 -20.25 6.74 13.88
N GLN A 127 -19.16 6.01 14.08
CA GLN A 127 -17.84 6.38 13.60
C GLN A 127 -17.18 5.19 12.93
N SER A 128 -16.56 5.41 11.78
CA SER A 128 -15.65 4.46 11.15
C SER A 128 -14.32 5.14 10.83
N ILE A 129 -13.23 4.54 11.27
CA ILE A 129 -11.88 4.99 10.97
C ILE A 129 -11.17 3.89 10.19
N ALA A 130 -11.02 4.10 8.88
CA ALA A 130 -10.23 3.24 8.02
C ALA A 130 -8.80 3.77 7.91
N ARG A 131 -7.80 2.94 8.16
CA ARG A 131 -6.38 3.28 8.01
C ARG A 131 -5.74 2.33 7.01
N SER A 132 -4.95 2.88 6.09
CA SER A 132 -4.15 2.07 5.17
C SER A 132 -2.69 2.47 5.24
N THR A 133 -1.81 1.48 5.13
CA THR A 133 -0.36 1.66 5.01
C THR A 133 0.15 0.80 3.86
N ALA A 134 1.12 1.32 3.11
CA ALA A 134 1.79 0.57 2.05
C ALA A 134 3.27 0.94 2.03
N THR A 135 4.12 0.00 2.42
CA THR A 135 5.58 0.13 2.41
C THR A 135 6.14 -0.65 1.23
N THR A 136 7.06 -0.02 0.49
CA THR A 136 7.87 -0.68 -0.55
C THR A 136 9.32 -0.42 -0.24
N THR A 137 10.12 -1.49 -0.15
CA THR A 137 11.54 -1.42 0.16
C THR A 137 12.34 -2.21 -0.88
N PHE A 138 13.29 -1.57 -1.54
CA PHE A 138 14.30 -2.21 -2.38
C PHE A 138 15.62 -2.25 -1.63
N GLU A 139 16.25 -3.42 -1.58
CA GLU A 139 17.63 -3.57 -1.16
C GLU A 139 18.45 -4.01 -2.37
N LEU A 140 19.50 -3.25 -2.72
CA LEU A 140 20.29 -3.46 -3.93
C LEU A 140 21.80 -3.37 -3.66
N GLU A 141 22.53 -4.41 -4.06
CA GLU A 141 23.98 -4.46 -4.10
C GLU A 141 24.47 -4.24 -5.54
N PHE A 142 25.25 -3.16 -5.77
CA PHE A 142 25.71 -2.80 -7.11
C PHE A 142 27.09 -3.38 -7.42
N SER A 143 27.22 -4.01 -8.58
CA SER A 143 28.46 -4.54 -9.13
C SER A 143 28.66 -4.07 -10.58
N GLY A 144 29.23 -2.88 -10.75
CA GLY A 144 29.43 -2.28 -12.08
C GLY A 144 28.11 -1.91 -12.75
N ASP A 145 27.77 -2.60 -13.84
CA ASP A 145 26.56 -2.38 -14.63
C ASP A 145 25.41 -3.33 -14.26
N THR A 146 25.54 -4.09 -13.17
CA THR A 146 24.47 -4.93 -12.61
C THR A 146 24.25 -4.63 -11.13
N ALA A 147 23.07 -4.97 -10.62
CA ALA A 147 22.79 -5.03 -9.20
C ALA A 147 21.90 -6.24 -8.88
N GLU A 148 21.99 -6.74 -7.65
CA GLU A 148 21.16 -7.85 -7.17
C GLU A 148 20.63 -7.49 -5.77
N GLY A 149 19.51 -8.10 -5.38
CA GLY A 149 18.99 -7.95 -4.03
C GLY A 149 17.53 -8.37 -3.93
N SER A 150 16.71 -7.59 -3.24
CA SER A 150 15.29 -7.90 -3.03
C SER A 150 14.38 -6.67 -3.13
N VAL A 151 13.09 -6.93 -3.35
CA VAL A 151 12.02 -5.98 -3.05
C VAL A 151 11.05 -6.61 -2.08
N THR A 152 10.73 -5.86 -1.04
CA THR A 152 9.74 -6.19 -0.03
C THR A 152 8.57 -5.22 -0.15
N ILE A 153 7.36 -5.76 -0.17
CA ILE A 153 6.12 -4.99 -0.15
C ILE A 153 5.33 -5.41 1.07
N GLU A 154 4.92 -4.44 1.88
CA GLU A 154 4.07 -4.63 3.05
C GLU A 154 2.87 -3.69 2.95
N ARG A 155 1.67 -4.19 3.25
CA ARG A 155 0.43 -3.44 3.22
C ARG A 155 -0.35 -3.70 4.50
N GLY A 156 -0.79 -2.66 5.16
CA GLY A 156 -1.72 -2.71 6.27
C GLY A 156 -3.05 -2.08 5.88
N LEU A 157 -4.15 -2.70 6.26
CA LEU A 157 -5.46 -2.10 6.28
C LEU A 157 -6.04 -2.34 7.67
N SER A 158 -6.58 -1.32 8.32
CA SER A 158 -7.40 -1.50 9.51
C SER A 158 -8.65 -0.66 9.45
N THR A 159 -9.68 -1.11 10.16
CA THR A 159 -10.94 -0.41 10.30
C THR A 159 -11.40 -0.56 11.74
N ASP A 160 -11.51 0.58 12.43
CA ASP A 160 -12.26 0.69 13.68
C ASP A 160 -13.67 1.18 13.33
N GLN A 161 -14.69 0.58 13.95
CA GLN A 161 -16.06 1.07 13.89
C GLN A 161 -16.64 1.12 15.29
N SER A 162 -17.36 2.18 15.58
CA SER A 162 -18.19 2.35 16.78
C SER A 162 -19.60 2.77 16.35
N GLU A 163 -20.62 2.23 16.99
CA GLU A 163 -22.03 2.58 16.76
C GLU A 163 -22.80 2.50 18.08
N SER A 164 -23.77 3.38 18.30
CA SER A 164 -24.68 3.27 19.44
C SER A 164 -25.37 1.89 19.49
N ASP A 165 -25.40 1.25 20.67
CA ASP A 165 -25.95 -0.11 20.84
C ASP A 165 -27.46 -0.17 20.57
N THR A 166 -28.20 0.85 21.01
CA THR A 166 -29.65 0.95 20.79
C THR A 166 -30.02 2.25 20.10
N TRP A 167 -30.97 2.17 19.18
CA TRP A 167 -31.47 3.32 18.43
C TRP A 167 -32.93 3.11 17.98
N GLY A 168 -33.65 4.21 17.75
CA GLY A 168 -35.08 4.23 17.40
C GLY A 168 -35.37 4.17 15.88
N GLU A 169 -36.62 3.93 15.51
CA GLU A 169 -37.04 3.75 14.10
C GLU A 169 -36.70 4.94 13.20
N GLU A 170 -36.76 6.15 13.77
CA GLU A 170 -36.38 7.40 13.12
C GLU A 170 -34.94 7.37 12.58
N VAL A 171 -34.01 6.75 13.31
CA VAL A 171 -32.59 6.67 12.92
C VAL A 171 -32.42 5.77 11.70
N SER A 172 -33.05 4.59 11.67
CA SER A 172 -32.92 3.67 10.53
C SER A 172 -33.46 4.25 9.23
N ARG A 173 -34.50 5.08 9.29
CA ARG A 173 -35.05 5.74 8.10
C ARG A 173 -34.09 6.80 7.56
N ASP A 174 -33.42 7.52 8.43
CA ASP A 174 -32.73 8.76 8.09
C ASP A 174 -31.22 8.56 7.86
N VAL A 175 -30.58 7.59 8.52
CA VAL A 175 -29.14 7.29 8.43
C VAL A 175 -28.78 6.31 7.31
N GLY A 176 -29.68 5.37 6.99
CA GLY A 176 -29.43 4.33 5.98
C GLY A 176 -28.25 3.40 6.32
N ASN A 177 -27.66 2.76 5.31
CA ASN A 177 -26.63 1.73 5.51
C ASN A 177 -25.22 2.28 5.81
N ALA A 178 -24.96 3.55 5.47
CA ALA A 178 -23.62 4.14 5.62
C ALA A 178 -23.24 4.45 7.07
N GLY A 179 -24.21 4.46 7.98
CA GLY A 179 -23.98 4.68 9.40
C GLY A 179 -24.02 3.43 10.27
N ARG A 180 -24.05 2.22 9.70
CA ARG A 180 -24.27 1.00 10.50
C ARG A 180 -23.06 0.08 10.49
N ILE A 181 -22.76 -0.54 11.62
CA ILE A 181 -21.85 -1.67 11.71
C ILE A 181 -22.57 -2.89 11.14
N THR A 182 -21.98 -3.49 10.11
CA THR A 182 -22.46 -4.74 9.53
C THR A 182 -21.41 -5.84 9.67
N TRP A 183 -21.85 -7.09 9.83
CA TRP A 183 -20.98 -8.27 9.86
C TRP A 183 -21.59 -9.44 9.09
N GLU A 184 -20.75 -10.26 8.47
CA GLU A 184 -21.20 -11.48 7.82
C GLU A 184 -21.47 -12.58 8.86
N THR A 185 -22.59 -13.28 8.68
CA THR A 185 -22.95 -14.51 9.37
C THR A 185 -23.20 -15.62 8.36
N ARG A 186 -23.46 -16.83 8.87
CA ARG A 186 -23.79 -17.98 8.02
C ARG A 186 -25.05 -17.74 7.19
N ASP A 187 -25.96 -16.90 7.67
CA ASP A 187 -27.28 -16.69 7.08
C ASP A 187 -27.36 -15.39 6.25
N GLY A 188 -26.29 -14.57 6.25
CA GLY A 188 -26.19 -13.37 5.43
C GLY A 188 -25.41 -12.24 6.10
N LEU A 189 -25.65 -11.01 5.65
CA LEU A 189 -25.13 -9.81 6.31
C LEU A 189 -26.09 -9.40 7.44
N GLU A 190 -25.55 -9.22 8.64
CA GLU A 190 -26.25 -8.75 9.83
C GLU A 190 -25.69 -7.39 10.28
N SER A 191 -26.40 -6.77 11.22
CA SER A 191 -26.13 -5.47 11.82
C SER A 191 -26.77 -5.43 13.20
N ASN A 192 -26.38 -4.52 14.07
CA ASN A 192 -27.07 -4.31 15.34
C ASN A 192 -28.56 -4.04 15.11
N ASP A 193 -29.40 -4.69 15.93
CA ASP A 193 -30.84 -4.56 15.85
C ASP A 193 -31.35 -3.31 16.56
N ARG A 194 -32.43 -2.75 16.00
CA ARG A 194 -33.20 -1.66 16.61
C ARG A 194 -33.70 -2.08 17.99
N ASP A 195 -33.62 -1.18 18.98
CA ASP A 195 -34.13 -1.36 20.34
C ASP A 195 -33.58 -2.61 21.10
N SER A 196 -32.52 -3.25 20.59
CA SER A 196 -31.92 -4.47 21.15
C SER A 196 -30.53 -4.17 21.67
N SER A 197 -30.25 -4.54 22.92
CA SER A 197 -28.89 -4.42 23.47
C SER A 197 -28.13 -5.71 23.17
N GLU A 198 -27.13 -5.60 22.29
CA GLU A 198 -26.40 -6.74 21.71
C GLU A 198 -24.91 -6.67 22.02
N CYS A 199 -24.44 -5.48 22.40
CA CYS A 199 -23.04 -5.15 22.62
C CYS A 199 -22.70 -5.16 24.11
N ARG A 200 -21.43 -5.46 24.43
CA ARG A 200 -20.92 -5.39 25.80
C ARG A 200 -20.55 -3.94 26.12
N GLY A 201 -21.54 -3.13 26.48
CA GLY A 201 -21.36 -1.72 26.78
C GLY A 201 -22.53 -0.88 26.27
N ASP A 202 -22.33 0.43 26.18
CA ASP A 202 -23.30 1.36 25.62
C ASP A 202 -23.16 1.51 24.09
N ASP A 203 -22.01 1.10 23.54
CA ASP A 203 -21.68 1.16 22.11
C ASP A 203 -21.24 -0.23 21.59
N CYS A 204 -21.56 -0.48 20.33
CA CYS A 204 -21.07 -1.58 19.53
C CYS A 204 -19.73 -1.24 18.88
N GLU A 205 -18.73 -2.08 19.11
CA GLU A 205 -17.36 -1.85 18.62
C GLU A 205 -16.91 -3.01 17.74
N LYS A 206 -16.31 -2.67 16.59
CA LYS A 206 -15.72 -3.62 15.66
C LYS A 206 -14.35 -3.14 15.19
N PHE A 207 -13.36 -4.00 15.32
CA PHE A 207 -12.02 -3.81 14.78
C PHE A 207 -11.68 -4.95 13.82
N VAL A 208 -11.19 -4.57 12.65
CA VAL A 208 -10.61 -5.50 11.67
C VAL A 208 -9.28 -4.92 11.23
N ALA A 209 -8.23 -5.72 11.24
CA ALA A 209 -6.95 -5.34 10.65
C ALA A 209 -6.40 -6.49 9.80
N THR A 210 -5.86 -6.17 8.63
CA THR A 210 -5.18 -7.10 7.76
C THR A 210 -3.82 -6.53 7.41
N VAL A 211 -2.77 -7.30 7.66
CA VAL A 211 -1.41 -6.99 7.22
C VAL A 211 -0.99 -8.06 6.24
N CYS A 212 -0.63 -7.64 5.03
CA CYS A 212 -0.11 -8.51 4.00
C CYS A 212 1.30 -8.10 3.60
N GLY A 213 2.17 -9.05 3.29
CA GLY A 213 3.47 -8.71 2.74
C GLY A 213 4.22 -9.90 2.16
N GLY A 214 5.19 -9.58 1.30
CA GLY A 214 6.02 -10.54 0.61
C GLY A 214 7.35 -9.95 0.18
N THR A 215 8.31 -10.82 -0.12
CA THR A 215 9.65 -10.43 -0.55
C THR A 215 10.05 -11.28 -1.75
N VAL A 216 10.47 -10.62 -2.83
CA VAL A 216 10.97 -11.30 -4.03
C VAL A 216 12.39 -10.86 -4.35
N PRO A 217 13.23 -11.76 -4.88
CA PRO A 217 14.55 -11.38 -5.34
C PRO A 217 14.43 -10.48 -6.57
N VAL A 218 15.36 -9.53 -6.69
CA VAL A 218 15.47 -8.63 -7.83
C VAL A 218 16.86 -8.69 -8.45
N MET A 219 16.90 -8.53 -9.76
CA MET A 219 18.11 -8.25 -10.52
C MET A 219 17.93 -6.92 -11.25
N ALA A 220 18.97 -6.10 -11.28
CA ALA A 220 18.98 -4.87 -12.05
C ALA A 220 20.14 -4.89 -13.06
N SER A 221 19.89 -4.37 -14.25
CA SER A 221 20.93 -4.15 -15.26
C SER A 221 20.87 -2.71 -15.75
N ARG A 222 22.04 -2.08 -15.87
CA ARG A 222 22.15 -0.73 -16.39
C ARG A 222 21.83 -0.74 -17.88
N THR A 223 20.93 0.14 -18.28
CA THR A 223 20.50 0.27 -19.67
C THR A 223 21.30 1.35 -20.40
N ASP A 224 21.27 1.32 -21.73
CA ASP A 224 21.83 2.36 -22.59
C ASP A 224 20.82 3.48 -22.91
N LEU A 225 19.59 3.36 -22.42
CA LEU A 225 18.55 4.38 -22.50
C LEU A 225 19.03 5.67 -21.83
N SER A 226 18.96 6.78 -22.56
CA SER A 226 19.61 8.03 -22.17
C SER A 226 18.81 9.29 -22.42
N ARG A 227 17.59 9.20 -22.97
CA ARG A 227 16.75 10.37 -23.31
C ARG A 227 15.44 10.37 -22.54
N ASP A 228 15.09 11.52 -21.95
CA ASP A 228 13.85 11.74 -21.18
C ASP A 228 12.55 11.41 -21.97
N GLU A 229 12.60 11.40 -23.30
CA GLU A 229 11.49 11.03 -24.20
C GLU A 229 11.16 9.53 -24.17
N ASP A 230 12.11 8.68 -23.77
CA ASP A 230 11.91 7.24 -23.62
C ASP A 230 11.09 6.90 -22.34
N PHE A 231 10.81 7.91 -21.50
CA PHE A 231 10.29 7.71 -20.14
C PHE A 231 8.76 7.80 -20.04
N SER A 232 8.06 8.44 -20.98
CA SER A 232 6.58 8.56 -20.93
C SER A 232 5.85 7.23 -21.11
N SER A 233 6.56 6.18 -21.51
CA SER A 233 6.05 4.81 -21.70
C SER A 233 6.52 3.82 -20.64
N LEU A 234 7.23 4.26 -19.60
CA LEU A 234 7.74 3.35 -18.57
C LEU A 234 6.58 2.78 -17.76
N VAL A 235 6.38 1.48 -17.92
CA VAL A 235 5.46 0.68 -17.10
C VAL A 235 5.87 0.89 -15.65
N THR A 236 5.03 1.62 -14.93
CA THR A 236 5.25 1.89 -13.52
C THR A 236 4.99 0.58 -12.76
N LEU A 237 5.73 0.37 -11.66
CA LEU A 237 5.47 -0.69 -10.67
C LEU A 237 4.12 -0.48 -9.93
N VAL A 238 3.07 -0.01 -10.62
CA VAL A 238 1.74 0.11 -10.05
C VAL A 238 1.08 -1.26 -10.02
N GLN A 239 1.43 -2.18 -10.93
CA GLN A 239 0.72 -3.44 -11.07
C GLN A 239 1.27 -4.64 -10.28
N TYR A 240 2.44 -4.56 -9.64
CA TYR A 240 2.95 -5.66 -8.80
C TYR A 240 2.27 -5.79 -7.42
N GLY A 241 1.03 -5.31 -7.37
CA GLY A 241 0.18 -5.19 -6.19
C GLY A 241 -1.19 -4.60 -6.52
N VAL A 242 -1.51 -4.39 -7.81
CA VAL A 242 -2.90 -4.38 -8.31
C VAL A 242 -3.24 -5.83 -8.68
N LEU A 243 -3.04 -6.74 -7.73
CA LEU A 243 -3.88 -7.92 -7.63
C LEU A 243 -5.12 -7.42 -6.89
N ARG A 244 -6.18 -7.18 -7.67
CA ARG A 244 -7.58 -7.03 -7.24
C ARG A 244 -7.79 -6.87 -5.72
N THR A 245 -7.70 -5.64 -5.21
CA THR A 245 -8.51 -5.26 -4.04
C THR A 245 -9.88 -4.74 -4.46
N SER A 246 -10.26 -4.89 -5.74
CA SER A 246 -11.63 -4.63 -6.20
C SER A 246 -12.14 -5.80 -7.05
N GLU A 247 -13.36 -6.23 -6.67
CA GLU A 247 -14.32 -7.10 -7.37
C GLU A 247 -14.19 -8.62 -7.18
N GLU A 248 -14.53 -9.08 -5.97
CA GLU A 248 -15.89 -9.60 -5.65
C GLU A 248 -16.19 -9.15 -4.20
N SER A 249 -16.74 -7.96 -3.94
CA SER A 249 -18.19 -7.74 -3.87
C SER A 249 -19.00 -9.00 -3.46
N SER A 250 -19.08 -9.28 -2.17
CA SER A 250 -20.37 -9.73 -1.59
C SER A 250 -21.33 -8.56 -1.36
N THR A 251 -20.91 -7.30 -1.57
CA THR A 251 -21.82 -6.16 -1.74
C THR A 251 -22.29 -6.01 -3.18
N GLY A 252 -22.89 -7.08 -3.71
CA GLY A 252 -23.65 -7.05 -4.95
C GLY A 252 -25.15 -7.07 -4.65
N SER A 253 -25.75 -5.88 -4.51
CA SER A 253 -27.15 -5.68 -4.90
C SER A 253 -27.21 -4.44 -5.77
N ASN A 254 -27.11 -4.67 -7.08
CA ASN A 254 -27.66 -3.77 -8.08
C ASN A 254 -29.17 -3.70 -7.83
N ASP A 255 -29.68 -2.55 -7.40
CA ASP A 255 -31.02 -2.13 -7.78
C ASP A 255 -30.92 -0.78 -8.47
N ASP A 256 -30.58 -0.86 -9.76
CA ASP A 256 -31.06 0.08 -10.77
C ASP A 256 -32.46 -0.38 -11.17
N THR A 257 -33.50 0.30 -10.67
CA THR A 257 -34.76 0.40 -11.41
C THR A 257 -35.24 1.84 -11.40
N GLY A 258 -34.96 2.54 -12.50
CA GLY A 258 -35.62 3.80 -12.81
C GLY A 258 -37.15 3.66 -12.86
N TYR A 259 -37.82 4.52 -12.11
CA TYR A 259 -39.05 5.27 -12.45
C TYR A 259 -39.08 6.57 -11.65
#